data_AF-A0A8B6BZS4-F1
#
_entry.id   AF-A0A8B6BZS4-F1
#
_cell.length_a   1.000
_cell.length_b   1.000
_cell.length_c   1.000
_cell.angle_alpha   90.00
_cell.angle_beta   90.00
_cell.angle_gamma   90.00
#
_symmetry.space_group_name_H-M   'P 1'
#
loop_
_entity.id
_entity.type
_entity.pdbx_description
1 polymer ?
#
loop_
_entity_poly.entity_id
_entity_poly.type
_entity_poly.pdbx_seq_one_letter_code
_entity_poly.pdbx_strand_id
1 'polypeptide(L)'
;MKHVKNKVSSTTGQTPLIKASIKGHLKVVEYLVCQGGNIDRQDNSGNTGLLRASLGGHLSIVQFLIGQGADINTKNYIVEANALLEAVYWDRLPVVKCLIQNGANIEERDFDVSMQFA
;
A
#
# COMPACT_ATOMS: atom_id res chain seq x y z
N MET A 1 33.91 0.16 -24.93
CA MET A 1 33.91 -1.29 -24.61
C MET A 1 32.93 -1.56 -23.48
N LYS A 2 31.89 -2.33 -23.80
CA LYS A 2 31.04 -3.18 -22.95
C LYS A 2 30.92 -2.84 -21.45
N HIS A 3 29.84 -2.16 -21.08
CA HIS A 3 29.03 -2.63 -19.96
C HIS A 3 27.66 -3.01 -20.47
N VAL A 4 27.57 -4.29 -20.74
CA VAL A 4 26.37 -5.06 -21.05
C VAL A 4 25.35 -4.77 -19.94
N LYS A 5 24.34 -3.92 -20.20
CA LYS A 5 23.12 -3.90 -19.38
C LYS A 5 22.28 -5.12 -19.77
N ASN A 6 22.80 -6.30 -19.50
CA ASN A 6 22.01 -7.52 -19.45
C ASN A 6 21.96 -7.96 -17.99
N LYS A 7 21.00 -7.37 -17.27
CA LYS A 7 20.29 -8.10 -16.24
C LYS A 7 18.87 -7.55 -16.27
N VAL A 8 17.97 -8.27 -16.91
CA VAL A 8 16.54 -8.11 -16.66
C VAL A 8 16.32 -8.52 -15.21
N SER A 9 16.58 -7.62 -14.26
CA SER A 9 16.10 -7.79 -12.90
C SER A 9 14.74 -7.13 -12.87
N SER A 10 13.69 -7.93 -12.81
CA SER A 10 12.33 -7.51 -12.46
C SER A 10 12.34 -6.94 -11.03
N THR A 11 12.91 -5.75 -10.85
CA THR A 11 12.78 -5.02 -9.59
C THR A 11 11.31 -4.64 -9.46
N THR A 12 10.67 -5.00 -8.36
CA THR A 12 9.23 -4.83 -8.14
C THR A 12 8.79 -3.36 -8.04
N GLY A 13 9.70 -2.40 -8.22
CA GLY A 13 9.45 -0.97 -8.02
C GLY A 13 9.31 -0.54 -6.56
N GLN A 14 9.49 -1.46 -5.60
CA GLN A 14 9.24 -1.19 -4.19
C GLN A 14 10.31 -0.27 -3.58
N THR A 15 9.86 0.82 -2.97
CA THR A 15 10.70 1.73 -2.18
C THR A 15 11.03 1.12 -0.81
N PRO A 16 12.05 1.64 -0.10
CA PRO A 16 12.31 1.28 1.30
C PRO A 16 11.07 1.47 2.20
N LEU A 17 10.30 2.54 1.96
CA LEU A 17 9.07 2.85 2.71
C LEU A 17 8.04 1.74 2.52
N ILE A 18 7.81 1.29 1.28
CA ILE A 18 6.88 0.20 0.98
C ILE A 18 7.36 -1.10 1.65
N LYS A 19 8.66 -1.42 1.58
CA LYS A 19 9.22 -2.61 2.22
C LYS A 19 9.06 -2.59 3.74
N ALA A 20 9.34 -1.46 4.39
CA ALA A 20 9.15 -1.30 5.84
C ALA A 20 7.67 -1.42 6.23
N SER A 21 6.77 -0.87 5.41
CA SER A 21 5.32 -0.97 5.59
C SER A 21 4.82 -2.42 5.47
N ILE A 22 5.30 -3.19 4.49
CA ILE A 22 5.01 -4.63 4.35
C ILE A 22 5.42 -5.39 5.63
N LYS A 23 6.57 -5.03 6.19
CA LYS A 23 7.16 -5.75 7.34
C LYS A 23 6.69 -5.26 8.71
N GLY A 24 5.84 -4.23 8.78
CA GLY A 24 5.33 -3.72 10.06
C GLY A 24 6.36 -2.92 10.86
N HIS A 25 7.39 -2.37 10.23
CA HIS A 25 8.50 -1.68 10.91
C HIS A 25 8.24 -0.18 11.10
N LEU A 26 7.33 0.18 12.01
CA LEU A 26 6.89 1.56 12.23
C LEU A 26 8.05 2.57 12.37
N LYS A 27 9.02 2.31 13.26
CA LYS A 27 10.15 3.24 13.47
C LYS A 27 10.96 3.52 12.20
N VAL A 28 11.04 2.52 11.31
CA VAL A 28 11.71 2.66 10.02
C VAL A 28 10.84 3.46 9.05
N VAL A 29 9.53 3.24 9.05
CA VAL A 29 8.58 4.05 8.26
C VAL A 29 8.64 5.52 8.68
N GLU A 30 8.55 5.80 9.98
CA GLU A 30 8.64 7.16 10.53
C GLU A 30 9.94 7.85 10.09
N TYR A 31 11.09 7.18 10.27
CA TYR A 31 12.37 7.71 9.85
C TYR A 31 12.43 8.00 8.35
N LEU A 32 11.95 7.07 7.51
CA LEU A 32 11.98 7.24 6.06
C LEU A 32 11.08 8.41 5.59
N VAL A 33 9.93 8.61 6.22
CA VAL A 33 9.07 9.79 5.93
C VAL A 33 9.77 11.08 6.37
N CYS A 34 10.38 11.12 7.57
CA CYS A 34 11.14 12.28 8.03
C CYS A 34 12.34 12.63 7.11
N GLN A 35 12.91 11.66 6.41
CA GLN A 35 13.97 11.89 5.42
C GLN A 35 13.44 12.28 4.02
N GLY A 36 12.14 12.56 3.88
CA GLY A 36 11.52 12.98 2.61
C GLY A 36 11.10 11.81 1.72
N GLY A 37 10.91 10.61 2.28
CA GLY A 37 10.34 9.49 1.55
C GLY A 37 8.94 9.82 1.02
N ASN A 38 8.72 9.63 -0.28
CA ASN A 38 7.42 9.88 -0.90
C ASN A 38 6.40 8.82 -0.42
N ILE A 39 5.41 9.29 0.35
CA ILE A 39 4.36 8.49 1.00
C ILE A 39 3.48 7.76 -0.02
N ASP A 40 3.13 8.44 -1.12
CA ASP A 40 2.21 7.94 -2.15
C ASP A 40 2.94 7.31 -3.34
N ARG A 41 4.27 7.08 -3.22
CA ARG A 41 4.99 6.39 -4.28
C ARG A 41 4.44 4.97 -4.44
N GLN A 42 4.04 4.65 -5.67
CA GLN A 42 3.57 3.32 -6.03
C GLN A 42 4.71 2.42 -6.54
N ASP A 43 4.65 1.14 -6.18
CA ASP A 43 5.45 0.08 -6.81
C ASP A 43 4.91 -0.28 -8.20
N ASN A 44 5.56 -1.23 -8.89
CA ASN A 44 5.17 -1.58 -10.26
C ASN A 44 3.76 -2.21 -10.35
N SER A 45 3.17 -2.60 -9.22
CA SER A 45 1.82 -3.14 -9.12
C SER A 45 0.84 -2.12 -8.54
N GLY A 46 1.22 -0.84 -8.46
CA GLY A 46 0.36 0.23 -7.96
C GLY A 46 0.27 0.31 -6.43
N ASN A 47 1.06 -0.46 -5.68
CA ASN A 47 0.95 -0.49 -4.23
C ASN A 47 1.74 0.65 -3.58
N THR A 48 1.11 1.36 -2.65
CA THR A 48 1.73 2.32 -1.75
C THR A 48 2.11 1.67 -0.42
N GLY A 49 2.80 2.41 0.45
CA GLY A 49 3.04 1.99 1.84
C GLY A 49 1.73 1.74 2.59
N LEU A 50 0.72 2.60 2.39
CA LEU A 50 -0.59 2.50 3.04
C LEU A 50 -1.33 1.21 2.64
N LEU A 51 -1.36 0.89 1.34
CA LEU A 51 -1.96 -0.37 0.83
C LEU A 51 -1.34 -1.60 1.49
N ARG A 52 0.01 -1.66 1.53
CA ARG A 52 0.73 -2.81 2.10
C ARG A 52 0.61 -2.90 3.62
N ALA A 53 0.62 -1.77 4.33
CA ALA A 53 0.36 -1.74 5.76
C ALA A 53 -1.06 -2.20 6.09
N SER A 54 -2.03 -1.82 5.25
CA SER A 54 -3.44 -2.18 5.43
C SER A 54 -3.68 -3.67 5.22
N LEU A 55 -3.15 -4.25 4.12
CA LEU A 55 -3.13 -5.69 3.87
C LEU A 55 -2.48 -6.46 5.04
N GLY A 56 -1.34 -5.95 5.54
CA GLY A 56 -0.58 -6.54 6.64
C GLY A 56 -1.23 -6.41 8.02
N GLY A 57 -2.28 -5.59 8.17
CA GLY A 57 -2.89 -5.31 9.47
C GLY A 57 -2.06 -4.41 10.38
N HIS A 58 -1.07 -3.69 9.84
CA HIS A 58 -0.14 -2.86 10.62
C HIS A 58 -0.76 -1.51 10.99
N LEU A 59 -1.74 -1.54 11.91
CA LEU A 59 -2.57 -0.38 12.28
C LEU A 59 -1.76 0.88 12.61
N SER A 60 -0.66 0.75 13.36
CA SER A 60 0.15 1.91 13.75
C SER A 60 0.81 2.60 12.56
N ILE A 61 1.19 1.83 11.53
CA ILE A 61 1.72 2.38 10.28
C ILE A 61 0.60 3.03 9.47
N VAL A 62 -0.58 2.42 9.42
CA VAL A 62 -1.75 2.99 8.75
C VAL A 62 -2.10 4.36 9.34
N GLN A 63 -2.22 4.44 10.67
CA GLN A 63 -2.50 5.69 11.39
C GLN A 63 -1.43 6.75 11.13
N PHE A 64 -0.16 6.36 11.18
CA PHE A 64 0.93 7.28 10.89
C PHE A 64 0.86 7.82 9.46
N LEU A 65 0.75 6.95 8.45
CA LEU A 65 0.74 7.36 7.04
C LEU A 65 -0.46 8.26 6.72
N ILE A 66 -1.66 7.94 7.24
CA ILE A 66 -2.84 8.81 7.12
C ILE A 66 -2.59 10.17 7.78
N GLY A 67 -2.01 10.18 8.99
CA GLY A 67 -1.65 11.42 9.68
C GLY A 67 -0.61 12.27 8.96
N GLN A 68 0.18 11.67 8.06
CA GLN A 68 1.13 12.36 7.18
C GLN A 68 0.51 12.75 5.81
N GLY A 69 -0.79 12.52 5.62
CA GLY A 69 -1.52 12.91 4.41
C GLY A 69 -1.47 11.91 3.26
N ALA A 70 -1.22 10.62 3.54
CA ALA A 70 -1.32 9.57 2.52
C ALA A 70 -2.70 9.55 1.85
N ASP A 71 -2.75 9.36 0.53
CA ASP A 71 -4.02 9.24 -0.19
C ASP A 71 -4.70 7.89 0.07
N ILE A 72 -5.79 7.94 0.84
CA ILE A 72 -6.61 6.79 1.23
C ILE A 72 -7.29 6.14 0.01
N ASN A 73 -7.54 6.90 -1.06
CA ASN A 73 -8.27 6.44 -2.23
C ASN A 73 -7.39 5.80 -3.30
N THR A 74 -6.06 5.80 -3.13
CA THR A 74 -5.15 5.18 -4.09
C THR A 74 -5.43 3.67 -4.21
N LYS A 75 -5.51 3.20 -5.46
CA LYS A 75 -5.77 1.81 -5.83
C LYS A 75 -4.52 1.15 -6.42
N ASN A 76 -4.34 -0.13 -6.14
CA ASN A 76 -3.34 -0.93 -6.82
C ASN A 76 -3.78 -1.24 -8.27
N TYR A 77 -2.87 -1.67 -9.14
CA TYR A 77 -3.17 -1.92 -10.56
C TYR A 77 -3.60 -3.36 -10.86
N ILE A 78 -3.56 -4.25 -9.88
CA ILE A 78 -3.74 -5.69 -10.11
C ILE A 78 -5.21 -6.07 -9.95
N VAL A 79 -5.82 -5.62 -8.87
CA VAL A 79 -7.23 -5.90 -8.54
C VAL A 79 -8.01 -4.60 -8.31
N GLU A 80 -7.42 -3.45 -8.62
CA GLU A 80 -8.02 -2.13 -8.37
C GLU A 80 -8.46 -1.90 -6.91
N ALA A 81 -7.85 -2.61 -5.96
CA ALA A 81 -8.18 -2.50 -4.55
C ALA A 81 -7.46 -1.31 -3.90
N ASN A 82 -8.19 -0.54 -3.09
CA ASN A 82 -7.65 0.47 -2.20
C ASN A 82 -7.31 -0.14 -0.82
N ALA A 83 -6.84 0.70 0.11
CA ALA A 83 -6.47 0.28 1.46
C ALA A 83 -7.63 -0.38 2.24
N LEU A 84 -8.88 0.08 2.03
CA LEU A 84 -10.05 -0.47 2.71
C LEU A 84 -10.37 -1.87 2.21
N LEU A 85 -10.43 -2.07 0.88
CA LEU A 85 -10.71 -3.37 0.27
C LEU A 85 -9.65 -4.41 0.66
N GLU A 86 -8.36 -4.04 0.67
CA GLU A 86 -7.28 -4.91 1.16
C GLU A 86 -7.48 -5.29 2.64
N ALA A 87 -7.78 -4.31 3.50
CA ALA A 87 -8.01 -4.59 4.91
C ALA A 87 -9.22 -5.50 5.14
N VAL A 88 -10.28 -5.35 4.36
CA VAL A 88 -11.49 -6.20 4.42
C VAL A 88 -11.16 -7.63 3.96
N TYR A 89 -10.51 -7.79 2.80
CA TYR A 89 -10.18 -9.10 2.23
C TYR A 89 -9.33 -9.97 3.18
N TRP A 90 -8.43 -9.33 3.94
CA TRP A 90 -7.51 -10.01 4.84
C TRP A 90 -7.94 -10.00 6.32
N ASP A 91 -9.22 -9.68 6.61
CA ASP A 91 -9.79 -9.63 7.96
C ASP A 91 -8.99 -8.75 8.95
N ARG A 92 -8.66 -7.53 8.51
CA ARG A 92 -7.90 -6.55 9.30
C ARG A 92 -8.84 -5.58 10.00
N LEU A 93 -9.74 -6.08 10.83
CA LEU A 93 -10.81 -5.28 11.47
C LEU A 93 -10.33 -3.96 12.12
N PRO A 94 -9.21 -3.89 12.87
CA PRO A 94 -8.75 -2.62 13.43
C PRO A 94 -8.36 -1.59 12.36
N VAL A 95 -7.78 -2.04 11.24
CA VAL A 95 -7.43 -1.20 10.10
C VAL A 95 -8.70 -0.74 9.37
N VAL A 96 -9.67 -1.64 9.15
CA VAL A 96 -10.97 -1.29 8.54
C VAL A 96 -11.65 -0.16 9.32
N LYS A 97 -11.74 -0.29 10.64
CA LYS A 97 -12.30 0.76 11.51
C LYS A 97 -11.54 2.08 11.37
N CYS A 98 -10.20 2.03 11.39
CA CYS A 98 -9.35 3.19 11.24
C CYS A 98 -9.58 3.91 9.90
N LEU A 99 -9.61 3.17 8.79
CA LEU A 99 -9.79 3.72 7.45
C LEU A 99 -11.16 4.40 7.31
N ILE A 100 -12.24 3.75 7.76
CA ILE A 100 -13.60 4.33 7.74
C ILE A 100 -13.67 5.59 8.60
N GLN A 101 -13.08 5.57 9.80
CA GLN A 101 -13.00 6.75 10.68
C GLN A 101 -12.24 7.92 10.06
N ASN A 102 -11.30 7.64 9.14
CA ASN A 102 -10.52 8.63 8.42
C ASN A 102 -11.08 8.94 7.02
N GLY A 103 -12.33 8.57 6.75
CA GLY A 103 -13.04 8.99 5.54
C GLY A 103 -12.89 8.06 4.33
N ALA A 104 -12.39 6.84 4.50
CA ALA A 104 -12.50 5.82 3.44
C ALA A 104 -13.98 5.54 3.13
N ASN A 105 -14.32 5.50 1.84
CA ASN A 105 -15.68 5.21 1.39
C ASN A 105 -16.08 3.77 1.75
N ILE A 106 -17.05 3.59 2.64
CA ILE A 106 -17.52 2.25 3.04
C ILE A 106 -18.25 1.52 1.91
N GLU A 107 -18.83 2.26 0.98
CA GLU A 107 -19.51 1.74 -0.22
C GLU A 107 -18.53 1.53 -1.38
N GLU A 108 -17.22 1.45 -1.10
CA GLU A 108 -16.23 1.15 -2.12
C GLU A 108 -16.54 -0.21 -2.73
N ARG A 109 -16.68 -0.23 -4.05
CA ARG A 109 -16.94 -1.46 -4.80
C ARG A 109 -15.60 -2.01 -5.25
N ASP A 110 -15.39 -3.28 -4.96
CA ASP A 110 -14.35 -4.06 -5.64
C ASP A 110 -14.67 -4.07 -7.14
N PHE A 111 -13.63 -4.01 -7.97
CA PHE A 111 -13.85 -4.23 -9.39
C PHE A 111 -14.07 -5.74 -9.57
N ASP A 112 -15.31 -6.11 -9.86
CA ASP A 112 -15.71 -7.49 -10.04
C ASP A 112 -14.91 -8.16 -11.19
N VAL A 113 -13.83 -8.85 -10.85
CA VAL A 113 -13.02 -9.66 -11.78
C VAL A 113 -13.66 -11.01 -12.10
N SER A 114 -14.94 -11.25 -11.73
CA SER A 114 -15.64 -12.48 -12.12
C SER A 114 -15.79 -12.69 -13.63
N MET A 115 -15.39 -11.71 -14.48
CA MET A 115 -15.28 -11.87 -15.94
C MET A 115 -13.90 -12.32 -16.47
N GLN A 116 -13.01 -12.89 -15.66
CA GLN A 116 -11.76 -13.51 -16.18
C GLN A 116 -11.60 -15.00 -15.90
N PHE A 117 -12.61 -15.66 -15.34
CA PHE A 117 -12.64 -17.13 -15.22
C PHE A 117 -13.93 -17.77 -15.77
N ALA A 118 -14.63 -17.09 -16.69
CA ALA A 118 -15.73 -17.68 -17.46
C ALA A 118 -15.24 -18.16 -18.84
#